data_AF-A0A1Y2W1F0-F1
#
_entry.id   AF-A0A1Y2W1F0-F1
#
_cell.length_a   1.000
_cell.length_b   1.000
_cell.length_c   1.000
_cell.angle_alpha   90.00
_cell.angle_beta   90.00
_cell.angle_gamma   90.00
#
_symmetry.space_group_name_H-M   'P 1'
#
loop_
_entity.id
_entity.type
_entity.pdbx_description
1 polymer ?
#
loop_
_entity_poly.entity_id
_entity_poly.type
_entity_poly.pdbx_seq_one_letter_code
_entity_poly.pdbx_strand_id
1 'polypeptide(L)'
;MTPPCRVFPASQLESEIQTSNGKVRKGGRIDLSACELFSMVQYECQIDRPEIGNSPVRCWPVQRWFRRCQDKKGSFMVETTVWEGSKLEAKSDGGGDT
;
A
#
# COMPACT_ATOMS: atom_id res chain seq x y z
N MET A 1 8.08 -6.41 -20.92
CA MET A 1 7.57 -7.38 -19.92
C MET A 1 7.88 -6.82 -18.54
N THR A 2 6.90 -6.77 -17.63
CA THR A 2 7.13 -6.33 -16.24
C THR A 2 7.98 -7.38 -15.52
N PRO A 3 9.08 -7.00 -14.83
CA PRO A 3 9.88 -7.96 -14.10
C PRO A 3 9.04 -8.63 -12.99
N PRO A 4 9.36 -9.86 -12.59
CA PRO A 4 8.70 -10.49 -11.45
C PRO A 4 8.84 -9.61 -10.20
N CYS A 5 7.70 -9.17 -9.65
CA CYS A 5 7.68 -8.50 -8.36
C CYS A 5 7.68 -9.56 -7.26
N ARG A 6 8.58 -9.40 -6.27
CA ARG A 6 8.53 -10.24 -5.07
C ARG A 6 7.25 -9.91 -4.30
N VAL A 7 6.49 -10.95 -3.94
CA VAL A 7 5.29 -10.84 -3.10
C VAL A 7 5.67 -11.11 -1.65
N PHE A 8 5.13 -10.32 -0.73
CA PHE A 8 5.29 -10.46 0.71
C PHE A 8 4.00 -9.96 1.41
N PRO A 9 3.68 -10.43 2.62
CA PRO A 9 2.50 -9.99 3.34
C PRO A 9 2.64 -8.54 3.83
N ALA A 10 1.52 -7.80 3.91
CA ALA A 10 1.52 -6.40 4.34
C ALA A 10 2.12 -6.18 5.75
N SER A 11 2.06 -7.19 6.63
CA SER A 11 2.69 -7.15 7.96
C SER A 11 4.22 -7.04 7.92
N GLN A 12 4.86 -7.43 6.82
CA GLN A 12 6.32 -7.33 6.64
C GLN A 12 6.74 -6.00 5.98
N LEU A 13 5.80 -5.11 5.66
CA LEU A 13 6.08 -3.88 4.93
C LEU A 13 7.14 -3.01 5.62
N GLU A 14 7.08 -2.86 6.94
CA GLU A 14 8.06 -2.09 7.72
C GLU A 14 9.49 -2.63 7.62
N SER A 15 9.65 -3.95 7.51
CA SER A 15 10.95 -4.58 7.30
C SER A 15 11.43 -4.50 5.84
N GLU A 16 10.51 -4.68 4.88
CA GLU A 16 10.84 -4.71 3.45
C GLU A 16 11.32 -3.36 2.95
N ILE A 17 10.73 -2.26 3.44
CA ILE A 17 11.15 -0.90 3.05
C ILE A 17 12.57 -0.55 3.50
N GLN A 18 13.16 -1.28 4.45
CA GLN A 18 14.54 -1.02 4.90
C GLN A 18 15.57 -1.43 3.85
N THR A 19 15.16 -2.15 2.81
CA THR A 19 16.04 -2.61 1.73
C THR A 19 15.64 -2.04 0.38
N SER A 20 16.61 -1.94 -0.52
CA SER A 20 16.45 -1.55 -1.91
C SER A 20 17.43 -2.37 -2.75
N ASN A 21 16.92 -3.08 -3.76
CA ASN A 21 17.72 -3.96 -4.63
C ASN A 21 18.59 -4.97 -3.84
N GLY A 22 18.01 -5.58 -2.80
CA GLY A 22 18.67 -6.56 -1.95
C GLY A 22 19.73 -5.99 -0.98
N LYS A 23 19.86 -4.66 -0.89
CA LYS A 23 20.80 -4.00 0.02
C LYS A 23 20.05 -3.12 1.02
N VAL A 24 20.54 -3.05 2.25
CA VAL A 24 20.00 -2.13 3.26
C VAL A 24 20.14 -0.68 2.79
N ARG A 25 19.09 0.11 2.95
CA ARG A 25 19.08 1.54 2.64
C ARG A 25 20.05 2.28 3.55
N LYS A 26 20.70 3.31 3.01
CA LYS A 26 21.61 4.18 3.78
C LYS A 26 20.80 5.34 4.36
N GLY A 27 21.19 5.82 5.54
CA GLY A 27 20.53 6.97 6.19
C GLY A 27 19.81 6.64 7.50
N GLY A 28 19.95 5.41 8.00
CA GLY A 28 19.31 4.97 9.24
C GLY A 28 18.08 4.10 8.99
N ARG A 29 17.46 3.64 10.07
CA ARG A 29 16.20 2.88 10.01
C ARG A 29 15.07 3.84 9.69
N ILE A 30 14.23 3.45 8.75
CA ILE A 30 13.07 4.25 8.31
C ILE A 30 11.87 3.86 9.17
N ASP A 31 11.26 4.82 9.84
CA ASP A 31 9.95 4.67 10.47
C ASP A 31 8.86 4.97 9.44
N LEU A 32 8.15 3.92 9.00
CA LEU A 32 7.09 4.04 8.00
C LEU A 32 5.96 4.96 8.47
N SER A 33 5.67 4.99 9.77
CA SER A 33 4.59 5.78 10.34
C SER A 33 4.90 7.28 10.42
N ALA A 34 6.19 7.64 10.42
CA ALA A 34 6.66 9.02 10.39
C ALA A 34 6.76 9.59 8.96
N CYS A 35 6.72 8.74 7.92
CA CYS A 35 6.70 9.19 6.54
C CYS A 35 5.38 9.92 6.20
N GLU A 36 5.45 10.90 5.31
CA GLU A 36 4.29 11.69 4.88
C GLU A 36 3.25 10.81 4.18
N LEU A 37 1.98 10.93 4.58
CA LEU A 37 0.86 10.13 4.07
C LEU A 37 0.15 10.86 2.93
N PHE A 38 0.03 10.16 1.81
CA PHE A 38 -0.73 10.55 0.63
C PHE A 38 -1.89 9.60 0.38
N SER A 39 -2.91 10.11 -0.29
CA SER A 39 -4.08 9.34 -0.67
C SER A 39 -4.40 9.59 -2.15
N MET A 40 -4.88 8.56 -2.85
CA MET A 40 -5.33 8.65 -4.23
C MET A 40 -6.50 7.71 -4.45
N VAL A 41 -7.57 8.18 -5.09
CA VAL A 41 -8.66 7.32 -5.55
C VAL A 41 -8.26 6.69 -6.89
N GLN A 42 -8.28 5.37 -6.94
CA GLN A 42 -8.21 4.60 -8.18
C GLN A 42 -9.57 3.96 -8.45
N TYR A 43 -9.75 3.36 -9.63
CA TYR A 43 -10.97 2.63 -9.95
C TYR A 43 -10.62 1.19 -10.28
N GLU A 44 -11.28 0.26 -9.61
CA GLU A 44 -11.27 -1.15 -10.00
C GLU A 44 -12.47 -1.37 -10.93
N CYS A 45 -12.20 -1.84 -12.14
CA CYS A 45 -13.21 -2.06 -13.16
C CYS A 45 -13.30 -3.54 -13.52
N GLN A 46 -14.53 -4.06 -13.59
CA GLN A 46 -14.82 -5.41 -14.04
C GLN A 46 -15.84 -5.38 -15.17
N ILE A 47 -15.68 -6.30 -16.13
CA ILE A 47 -16.65 -6.54 -17.19
C ILE A 47 -17.67 -7.54 -16.64
N ASP A 48 -18.94 -7.19 -16.67
CA ASP A 48 -19.99 -7.98 -15.99
C ASP A 48 -20.16 -9.38 -16.54
N ARG A 49 -20.04 -9.48 -17.87
CA ARG A 49 -20.20 -10.71 -18.66
C ARG A 49 -19.18 -10.68 -19.80
N PRO A 50 -17.90 -11.03 -19.55
CA PRO A 50 -16.81 -10.89 -20.52
C PRO A 50 -17.00 -11.74 -21.78
N GLU A 51 -17.85 -12.76 -21.73
CA GLU A 51 -18.23 -13.62 -22.84
C GLU A 51 -19.23 -12.99 -23.82
N ILE A 52 -19.95 -11.94 -23.41
CA ILE A 52 -20.94 -11.25 -24.24
C ILE A 52 -20.33 -9.96 -24.79
N GLY A 53 -20.38 -9.79 -26.11
CA GLY A 53 -19.98 -8.54 -26.77
C GLY A 53 -20.77 -7.34 -26.23
N ASN A 54 -20.08 -6.20 -26.04
CA ASN A 54 -20.65 -4.96 -25.48
C ASN A 54 -21.27 -5.12 -24.08
N SER A 55 -20.78 -6.07 -23.29
CA SER A 55 -21.15 -6.17 -21.88
C SER A 55 -20.72 -4.92 -21.09
N PRO A 56 -21.55 -4.43 -20.15
CA PRO A 56 -21.21 -3.27 -19.34
C PRO A 56 -19.91 -3.44 -18.55
N VAL A 57 -19.19 -2.34 -18.38
CA VAL A 57 -18.06 -2.22 -17.46
C VAL A 57 -18.52 -1.49 -16.21
N ARG A 58 -18.42 -2.13 -15.05
CA ARG A 58 -18.67 -1.49 -13.76
C ARG A 58 -17.35 -1.17 -13.09
N CYS A 59 -17.23 0.05 -12.60
CA CYS A 59 -16.06 0.53 -11.90
C CYS A 59 -16.44 1.01 -10.50
N TRP A 60 -15.64 0.66 -9.50
CA TRP A 60 -15.82 1.09 -8.12
C TRP A 60 -14.59 1.88 -7.66
N PRO A 61 -14.79 2.98 -6.92
CA PRO A 61 -13.68 3.74 -6.37
C PRO A 61 -12.96 2.92 -5.30
N VAL A 62 -11.63 2.87 -5.39
CA VAL A 62 -10.73 2.23 -4.43
C VAL A 62 -9.79 3.29 -3.88
N GLN A 63 -9.92 3.60 -2.60
CA GLN A 63 -9.00 4.51 -1.92
C GLN A 63 -7.65 3.81 -1.70
N ARG A 64 -6.58 4.36 -2.30
CA ARG A 64 -5.21 3.91 -2.11
C ARG A 64 -4.47 4.88 -1.21
N TRP A 65 -3.57 4.34 -0.40
CA TRP A 65 -2.73 5.09 0.53
C TRP A 65 -1.27 4.87 0.22
N PHE A 66 -0.47 5.92 0.32
CA PHE A 66 0.96 5.88 0.05
C PHE A 66 1.75 6.65 1.10
N ARG A 67 2.92 6.15 1.48
CA ARG A 67 3.87 6.88 2.32
C ARG A 67 5.03 7.35 1.46
N ARG A 68 5.36 8.64 1.53
CA ARG A 68 6.59 9.19 0.95
C ARG A 68 7.68 9.18 2.00
N CYS A 69 8.60 8.23 1.87
CA CYS A 69 9.75 8.08 2.75
C CYS A 69 11.01 8.65 2.10
N GLN A 70 12.04 8.89 2.92
CA GLN A 70 13.33 9.40 2.45
C GLN A 70 14.48 8.55 3.00
N ASP A 71 15.44 8.24 2.12
CA ASP A 71 16.72 7.69 2.51
C ASP A 71 17.86 8.61 2.02
N LYS A 72 19.12 8.21 2.22
CA LYS A 72 20.28 9.03 1.82
C LYS A 72 20.35 9.31 0.30
N LYS A 73 19.69 8.50 -0.53
CA LYS A 73 19.66 8.65 -2.00
C LYS A 73 18.47 9.48 -2.49
N GLY A 74 17.46 9.71 -1.66
CA GLY A 74 16.32 10.56 -2.01
C GLY A 74 14.98 10.03 -1.48
N SER A 75 13.89 10.59 -2.01
CA SER A 75 12.53 10.17 -1.67
C SER A 75 12.09 8.93 -2.45
N PHE A 76 11.27 8.09 -1.84
CA PHE A 76 10.60 6.97 -2.50
C PHE A 76 9.18 6.79 -1.96
N MET A 77 8.32 6.22 -2.79
CA MET A 77 6.92 5.96 -2.47
C MET A 77 6.73 4.50 -2.05
N VAL A 78 5.87 4.28 -1.05
CA VAL A 78 5.47 2.97 -0.57
C VAL A 78 3.95 2.91 -0.59
N GLU A 79 3.36 1.97 -1.33
CA GLU A 79 1.92 1.70 -1.21
C GLU A 79 1.65 1.06 0.15
N THR A 80 0.70 1.63 0.90
CA THR A 80 0.37 1.25 2.28
C THR A 80 -1.11 0.95 2.46
N THR A 81 -1.89 0.82 1.38
CA THR A 81 -3.36 0.64 1.44
C THR A 81 -3.81 -0.39 2.48
N VAL A 82 -3.26 -1.61 2.43
CA VAL A 82 -3.61 -2.69 3.39
C VAL A 82 -3.04 -2.41 4.78
N TRP A 83 -1.83 -1.86 4.85
CA TRP A 83 -1.14 -1.57 6.12
C TRP A 83 -1.84 -0.47 6.94
N GLU A 84 -2.39 0.55 6.28
CA GLU A 84 -3.22 1.57 6.94
C GLU A 84 -4.59 1.00 7.32
N GLY A 85 -5.19 0.16 6.46
CA GLY A 85 -6.48 -0.50 6.75
C GLY A 85 -6.45 -1.35 8.02
N SER A 86 -5.40 -2.17 8.21
CA SER A 86 -5.24 -2.99 9.42
C SER A 86 -5.14 -2.19 10.72
N LYS A 87 -4.66 -0.93 10.68
CA LYS A 87 -4.58 -0.06 11.86
C LYS A 87 -5.93 0.53 12.26
N LEU A 88 -6.81 0.77 11.27
CA LEU A 88 -8.15 1.27 11.53
C LEU A 88 -9.03 0.21 12.19
N GLU A 89 -8.88 -1.05 11.78
CA GLU A 89 -9.61 -2.17 12.39
C GLU A 89 -9.16 -2.41 13.83
N ALA A 90 -7.85 -2.40 14.09
CA ALA A 90 -7.30 -2.59 15.44
C ALA A 90 -7.69 -1.48 16.45
N LYS A 91 -8.09 -0.30 15.98
CA LYS A 91 -8.58 0.80 16.85
C LYS A 91 -10.05 0.65 17.26
N SER A 92 -10.84 -0.15 16.56
CA SER A 92 -12.28 -0.28 16.85
C SER A 92 -12.59 -1.29 17.97
N ASP A 93 -11.61 -2.10 18.38
CA ASP A 93 -11.78 -3.17 19.40
C ASP A 93 -11.38 -2.74 20.82
N GLY A 94 -11.12 -1.44 21.05
CA GLY A 94 -10.59 -0.91 22.32
C GLY A 94 -11.57 -0.06 23.15
N GLY A 95 -12.87 -0.08 22.85
CA GLY A 95 -13.87 0.79 23.48
C GLY A 95 -14.94 0.06 24.29
N GLY A 96 -14.60 -0.34 25.51
CA GLY A 96 -15.52 -0.75 26.59
C GLY A 96 -14.68 -1.16 27.80
N ASP A 97 -14.92 -0.76 29.04
CA ASP A 97 -15.99 -0.02 29.73
C ASP A 97 -15.35 0.38 31.08
N THR A 98 -15.60 1.60 31.57
CA THR A 98 -15.28 2.03 32.96
C THR A 98 -16.51 1.90 33.81
#